data_AF-A0A7S2H7Y2-F1
#
_entry.id   AF-A0A7S2H7Y2-F1
#
_cell.length_a   1.000
_cell.length_b   1.000
_cell.length_c   1.000
_cell.angle_alpha   90.00
_cell.angle_beta   90.00
_cell.angle_gamma   90.00
#
_symmetry.space_group_name_H-M   'P 1'
#
loop_
_entity.id
_entity.type
_entity.pdbx_description
1 polymer ?
#
loop_
_entity_poly.entity_id
_entity_poly.type
_entity_poly.pdbx_seq_one_letter_code
_entity_poly.pdbx_strand_id
1 'polypeptide(L)'
;LQSELAEILIRDMLGVNVTASGSSSASVPGMYGIGGCAAPTNLSHPGCDTGDAFVTRHHLVIEYWGTKTVSRQWFLDNHPSQAPEILGGTGFPGRDGMYLRTSVQNAALRSAGVRLDNYAFYNVSWFEPWRFFNSDAARVPAGMLKPCADTRMASVPDMGLVTGFFDEPSAFEDGFAKCQGGTWWFAPACMQDHSTCIPFFTGGSGWQVPQTMQRALAHNMPLAIGVASNWSTFISLPKNYGGLFYSWQPSTHDLDLSPTQVLFPIY
;
A
#
# COMPACT_ATOMS: atom_id res chain seq x y z
N LEU A 1 2.99 15.69 11.93
CA LEU A 1 3.00 15.02 13.25
C LEU A 1 4.32 14.32 13.57
N GLN A 2 4.74 13.26 12.87
CA GLN A 2 5.98 12.55 13.24
C GLN A 2 7.26 13.37 13.01
N SER A 3 7.37 14.09 11.89
CA SER A 3 8.52 14.97 11.62
C SER A 3 8.63 16.15 12.59
N GLU A 4 7.49 16.69 13.05
CA GLU A 4 7.44 17.78 14.04
C GLU A 4 7.83 17.28 15.43
N LEU A 5 7.34 16.09 15.81
CA LEU A 5 7.75 15.44 17.07
C LEU A 5 9.26 15.16 17.06
N ALA A 6 9.79 14.68 15.95
CA ALA A 6 11.22 14.42 15.82
C ALA A 6 12.06 15.70 15.87
N GLU A 7 11.59 16.80 15.27
CA GLU A 7 12.23 18.10 15.38
C GLU A 7 12.33 18.54 16.85
N ILE A 8 11.23 18.44 17.61
CA ILE A 8 11.20 18.76 19.04
C ILE A 8 12.17 17.86 19.80
N LEU A 9 12.11 16.55 19.61
CA LEU A 9 12.96 15.60 20.34
C LEU A 9 14.45 15.82 20.06
N ILE A 10 14.83 16.05 18.80
CA ILE A 10 16.23 16.31 18.44
C ILE A 10 16.68 17.65 19.03
N ARG A 11 15.86 18.70 18.93
CA ARG A 11 16.19 20.01 19.49
C ARG A 11 16.35 19.97 21.00
N ASP A 12 15.40 19.36 21.70
CA ASP A 12 15.33 19.42 23.16
C ASP A 12 16.28 18.41 23.83
N MET A 13 16.44 17.22 23.28
CA MET A 13 17.27 16.17 23.88
C MET A 13 18.72 16.26 23.46
N LEU A 14 19.00 16.66 22.21
CA LEU A 14 20.38 16.72 21.68
C LEU A 14 20.94 18.13 21.66
N GLY A 15 20.12 19.17 21.91
CA GLY A 15 20.56 20.57 21.86
C GLY A 15 20.94 21.05 20.46
N VAL A 16 20.55 20.30 19.41
CA VAL A 16 20.90 20.61 18.02
C VAL A 16 19.75 21.33 17.35
N ASN A 17 20.04 22.44 16.68
CA ASN A 17 19.01 23.14 15.94
C ASN A 17 18.68 22.38 14.65
N VAL A 18 17.46 21.84 14.59
CA VAL A 18 16.92 21.16 13.42
C VAL A 18 15.68 21.86 12.92
N THR A 19 15.42 21.72 11.62
CA THR A 19 14.21 22.22 10.96
C THR A 19 13.65 21.08 10.13
N ALA A 20 12.40 20.70 10.34
CA ALA A 20 11.70 19.78 9.45
C ALA A 20 11.46 20.49 8.10
N SER A 21 12.01 19.94 7.02
CA SER A 21 11.83 20.44 5.66
C SER A 21 11.36 19.32 4.73
N GLY A 22 10.55 19.72 3.74
CA GLY A 22 9.97 18.80 2.76
C GLY A 22 8.63 18.22 3.21
N SER A 23 7.64 18.27 2.32
CA SER A 23 6.36 17.61 2.48
C SER A 23 6.15 16.68 1.30
N SER A 24 6.38 15.38 1.50
CA SER A 24 6.05 14.37 0.50
C SER A 24 5.13 13.33 1.10
N SER A 25 4.14 12.89 0.32
CA SER A 25 3.30 11.74 0.63
C SER A 25 3.97 10.39 0.33
N ALA A 26 5.26 10.40 -0.06
CA ALA A 26 6.05 9.23 -0.39
C ALA A 26 7.44 9.29 0.26
N SER A 27 8.02 8.12 0.52
CA SER A 27 9.34 7.99 1.15
C SER A 27 10.52 8.21 0.21
N VAL A 28 10.31 8.08 -1.11
CA VAL A 28 11.37 8.17 -2.12
C VAL A 28 11.96 9.58 -2.24
N PRO A 29 11.16 10.66 -2.27
CA PRO A 29 11.74 12.01 -2.27
C PRO A 29 12.61 12.30 -1.06
N GLY A 30 12.29 11.72 0.10
CA GLY A 30 13.17 11.81 1.27
C GLY A 30 14.55 11.22 0.96
N MET A 31 14.61 10.01 0.41
CA MET A 31 15.87 9.35 0.03
C MET A 31 16.69 10.16 -0.97
N TYR A 32 16.06 10.70 -2.02
CA TYR A 32 16.76 11.58 -2.97
C TYR A 32 17.24 12.88 -2.31
N GLY A 33 16.47 13.41 -1.36
CA GLY A 33 16.82 14.63 -0.63
C GLY A 33 18.07 14.48 0.24
N ILE A 34 18.20 13.36 0.96
CA ILE A 34 19.39 13.06 1.78
C ILE A 34 20.58 12.57 0.96
N GLY A 35 20.33 11.91 -0.18
CA GLY A 35 21.35 11.61 -1.18
C GLY A 35 21.85 12.85 -1.94
N GLY A 36 21.22 14.01 -1.70
CA GLY A 36 21.63 15.32 -2.20
C GLY A 36 21.29 15.59 -3.67
N CYS A 37 20.31 14.87 -4.23
CA CYS A 37 19.84 15.12 -5.58
C CYS A 37 19.17 16.51 -5.68
N ALA A 38 19.33 17.18 -6.82
CA ALA A 38 18.92 18.58 -6.99
C ALA A 38 17.39 18.81 -6.98
N ALA A 39 16.61 17.80 -7.40
CA ALA A 39 15.16 17.87 -7.53
C ALA A 39 14.49 16.64 -6.89
N PRO A 40 14.60 16.44 -5.57
CA PRO A 40 14.26 15.17 -4.92
C PRO A 40 12.78 14.79 -5.05
N THR A 41 11.89 15.74 -5.29
CA THR A 41 10.46 15.50 -5.52
C THR A 41 10.11 15.12 -6.97
N ASN A 42 11.03 15.29 -7.92
CA ASN A 42 10.86 14.88 -9.31
C ASN A 42 11.31 13.43 -9.48
N LEU A 43 10.38 12.47 -9.31
CA LEU A 43 10.72 11.05 -9.33
C LEU A 43 11.24 10.53 -10.68
N SER A 44 10.95 11.22 -11.79
CA SER A 44 11.45 10.83 -13.12
C SER A 44 12.87 11.35 -13.36
N HIS A 45 13.17 12.53 -12.86
CA HIS A 45 14.47 13.18 -12.99
C HIS A 45 14.85 13.84 -11.66
N PRO A 46 15.28 13.05 -10.66
CA PRO A 46 15.58 13.58 -9.34
C PRO A 46 16.84 14.47 -9.33
N GLY A 47 17.62 14.46 -10.43
CA GLY A 47 18.84 15.23 -10.56
C GLY A 47 19.96 14.65 -9.71
N CYS A 48 20.06 13.31 -9.68
CA CYS A 48 21.10 12.57 -8.97
C CYS A 48 22.33 12.28 -9.85
N ASP A 49 22.43 12.87 -11.05
CA ASP A 49 23.44 12.52 -12.07
C ASP A 49 24.47 13.65 -12.33
N THR A 50 24.35 14.78 -11.63
CA THR A 50 25.29 15.90 -11.79
C THR A 50 26.55 15.60 -10.99
N GLY A 51 27.65 15.25 -11.66
CA GLY A 51 28.93 14.78 -11.09
C GLY A 51 29.70 15.74 -10.15
N ASP A 52 29.03 16.73 -9.58
CA ASP A 52 29.54 17.54 -8.47
C ASP A 52 29.18 16.85 -7.16
N ALA A 53 30.04 16.95 -6.15
CA ALA A 53 29.76 16.42 -4.81
C ALA A 53 28.38 16.91 -4.33
N PHE A 54 27.41 16.00 -4.19
CA PHE A 54 26.05 16.36 -3.78
C PHE A 54 26.12 17.05 -2.41
N VAL A 55 25.89 18.37 -2.40
CA VAL A 55 25.74 19.11 -1.15
C VAL A 55 24.35 18.81 -0.62
N THR A 56 24.25 17.85 0.31
CA THR A 56 22.98 17.59 0.96
C THR A 56 22.65 18.70 1.95
N ARG A 57 21.40 19.17 1.91
CA ARG A 57 20.82 20.04 2.94
C ARG A 57 19.96 19.25 3.94
N HIS A 58 19.79 17.95 3.71
CA HIS A 58 18.97 17.05 4.51
C HIS A 58 19.86 15.97 5.13
N HIS A 59 19.79 15.80 6.44
CA HIS A 59 20.64 14.85 7.15
C HIS A 59 19.88 13.60 7.61
N LEU A 60 18.55 13.71 7.73
CA LEU A 60 17.70 12.67 8.28
C LEU A 60 16.38 12.63 7.51
N VAL A 61 15.88 11.42 7.25
CA VAL A 61 14.52 11.16 6.77
C VAL A 61 13.84 10.23 7.76
N ILE A 62 12.63 10.61 8.14
CA ILE A 62 11.75 9.86 9.03
C ILE A 62 10.52 9.44 8.22
N GLU A 63 9.82 8.38 8.64
CA GLU A 63 8.72 7.77 7.87
C GLU A 63 9.16 7.21 6.50
N TYR A 64 10.35 6.58 6.47
CA TYR A 64 10.77 5.81 5.30
C TYR A 64 10.09 4.43 5.29
N TRP A 65 9.13 4.25 4.38
CA TRP A 65 8.45 2.97 4.17
C TRP A 65 9.27 2.10 3.22
N GLY A 66 9.83 1.02 3.76
CA GLY A 66 10.87 0.17 3.17
C GLY A 66 10.50 -0.63 1.91
N THR A 67 9.34 -0.39 1.28
CA THR A 67 8.95 -1.07 0.03
C THR A 67 9.76 -0.64 -1.19
N LYS A 68 10.70 0.32 -1.04
CA LYS A 68 11.64 0.70 -2.09
C LYS A 68 13.09 0.53 -1.66
N THR A 69 13.45 -0.67 -1.19
CA THR A 69 14.86 -1.14 -1.19
C THR A 69 15.58 -0.76 -2.50
N VAL A 70 14.85 -0.73 -3.62
CA VAL A 70 15.28 -0.22 -4.93
C VAL A 70 15.94 1.17 -4.87
N SER A 71 15.40 2.13 -4.11
CA SER A 71 15.96 3.49 -4.10
C SER A 71 17.30 3.56 -3.36
N ARG A 72 17.44 2.85 -2.23
CA ARG A 72 18.73 2.74 -1.53
C ARG A 72 19.72 1.91 -2.33
N GLN A 73 19.28 0.79 -2.90
CA GLN A 73 20.12 -0.09 -3.71
C GLN A 73 20.65 0.66 -4.94
N TRP A 74 19.82 1.46 -5.59
CA TRP A 74 20.25 2.32 -6.70
C TRP A 74 21.38 3.27 -6.28
N PHE A 75 21.30 3.90 -5.10
CA PHE A 75 22.41 4.69 -4.58
C PHE A 75 23.65 3.84 -4.30
N LEU A 76 23.50 2.64 -3.71
CA LEU A 76 24.64 1.74 -3.48
C LEU A 76 25.34 1.35 -4.79
N ASP A 77 24.56 1.13 -5.85
CA ASP A 77 25.08 0.66 -7.13
C ASP A 77 25.72 1.80 -7.96
N ASN A 78 25.17 3.01 -7.91
CA ASN A 78 25.57 4.12 -8.79
C ASN A 78 26.37 5.22 -8.05
N HIS A 79 26.14 5.38 -6.76
CA HIS A 79 26.63 6.48 -5.92
C HIS A 79 26.99 6.01 -4.49
N PRO A 80 27.87 4.99 -4.33
CA PRO A 80 28.04 4.28 -3.06
C PRO A 80 28.49 5.18 -1.90
N SER A 81 29.25 6.24 -2.16
CA SER A 81 29.70 7.20 -1.15
C SER A 81 28.59 8.13 -0.64
N GLN A 82 27.45 8.18 -1.33
CA GLN A 82 26.30 9.04 -1.02
C GLN A 82 25.07 8.21 -0.64
N ALA A 83 25.21 6.88 -0.59
CA ALA A 83 24.14 5.98 -0.24
C ALA A 83 23.70 6.20 1.21
N PRO A 84 22.42 6.54 1.44
CA PRO A 84 21.97 6.78 2.80
C PRO A 84 22.07 5.54 3.70
N GLU A 85 22.49 5.78 4.93
CA GLU A 85 22.58 4.74 5.96
C GLU A 85 21.23 4.52 6.65
N ILE A 86 20.95 3.25 6.97
CA ILE A 86 19.76 2.88 7.75
C ILE A 86 20.17 2.87 9.22
N LEU A 87 19.75 3.89 9.96
CA LEU A 87 20.06 4.04 11.39
C LEU A 87 19.12 3.22 12.31
N GLY A 88 18.18 2.47 11.74
CA GLY A 88 17.17 1.72 12.47
C GLY A 88 15.87 2.51 12.70
N GLY A 89 14.98 1.94 13.51
CA GLY A 89 13.68 2.55 13.82
C GLY A 89 13.71 3.37 15.11
N THR A 90 12.77 4.29 15.26
CA THR A 90 12.57 5.13 16.45
C THR A 90 11.88 4.40 17.62
N GLY A 91 11.74 3.07 17.54
CA GLY A 91 10.97 2.25 18.49
C GLY A 91 9.46 2.16 18.18
N PHE A 92 8.96 2.93 17.21
CA PHE A 92 7.56 2.89 16.75
C PHE A 92 7.49 2.41 15.30
N PRO A 93 7.58 1.10 15.04
CA PRO A 93 7.54 0.60 13.67
C PRO A 93 6.17 0.86 13.04
N GLY A 94 6.18 1.53 11.90
CA GLY A 94 5.00 1.63 11.05
C GLY A 94 4.60 0.24 10.56
N ARG A 95 3.30 -0.07 10.59
CA ARG A 95 2.76 -1.31 10.03
C ARG A 95 1.69 -0.97 9.03
N ASP A 96 1.81 -1.46 7.80
CA ASP A 96 0.77 -1.33 6.80
C ASP A 96 0.28 -2.70 6.31
N GLY A 97 -0.91 -2.74 5.75
CA GLY A 97 -1.50 -4.01 5.37
C GLY A 97 -2.95 -3.92 4.96
N MET A 98 -3.55 -5.10 4.89
CA MET A 98 -4.97 -5.30 4.64
C MET A 98 -5.72 -5.34 5.97
N TYR A 99 -6.80 -4.57 6.07
CA TYR A 99 -7.62 -4.44 7.25
C TYR A 99 -9.09 -4.69 6.91
N LEU A 100 -9.85 -5.08 7.94
CA LEU A 100 -11.31 -5.15 7.93
C LEU A 100 -11.87 -4.38 9.13
N ARG A 101 -13.15 -4.04 9.08
CA ARG A 101 -13.81 -3.46 10.26
C ARG A 101 -13.93 -4.51 11.37
N THR A 102 -13.67 -4.12 12.62
CA THR A 102 -13.89 -5.02 13.78
C THR A 102 -15.33 -5.53 13.85
N SER A 103 -16.32 -4.75 13.39
CA SER A 103 -17.71 -5.21 13.35
C SER A 103 -17.92 -6.44 12.45
N VAL A 104 -17.21 -6.53 11.32
CA VAL A 104 -17.25 -7.67 10.39
C VAL A 104 -16.56 -8.88 11.02
N GLN A 105 -15.38 -8.69 11.62
CA GLN A 105 -14.68 -9.73 12.37
C GLN A 105 -15.57 -10.32 13.48
N ASN A 106 -16.19 -9.45 14.27
CA ASN A 106 -17.05 -9.86 15.37
C ASN A 106 -18.32 -10.58 14.88
N ALA A 107 -18.88 -10.19 13.74
CA ALA A 107 -20.00 -10.89 13.15
C ALA A 107 -19.62 -12.31 12.76
N ALA A 108 -18.50 -12.48 12.04
CA ALA A 108 -18.01 -13.78 11.59
C ALA A 108 -17.66 -14.72 12.76
N LEU A 109 -17.01 -14.19 13.80
CA LEU A 109 -16.70 -14.95 15.01
C LEU A 109 -17.97 -15.44 15.71
N ARG A 110 -18.99 -14.59 15.83
CA ARG A 110 -20.25 -14.95 16.51
C ARG A 110 -21.09 -15.95 15.73
N SER A 111 -21.19 -15.80 14.41
CA SER A 111 -22.11 -16.62 13.61
C SER A 111 -21.51 -17.92 13.11
N ALA A 112 -20.19 -17.95 12.89
CA ALA A 112 -19.50 -19.09 12.28
C ALA A 112 -18.27 -19.57 13.07
N GLY A 113 -17.91 -18.90 14.18
CA GLY A 113 -16.73 -19.28 14.97
C GLY A 113 -15.40 -18.98 14.28
N VAL A 114 -15.39 -18.13 13.24
CA VAL A 114 -14.20 -17.89 12.41
C VAL A 114 -13.51 -16.57 12.69
N ARG A 115 -12.22 -16.51 12.35
CA ARG A 115 -11.34 -15.36 12.55
C ARG A 115 -10.92 -14.81 11.19
N LEU A 116 -11.67 -13.85 10.65
CA LEU A 116 -11.37 -13.15 9.39
C LEU A 116 -10.14 -12.23 9.47
N ASP A 117 -9.53 -12.06 10.64
CA ASP A 117 -8.19 -11.50 10.77
C ASP A 117 -7.09 -12.53 10.49
N ASN A 118 -7.44 -13.79 10.20
CA ASN A 118 -6.53 -14.80 9.67
C ASN A 118 -6.81 -15.04 8.18
N TYR A 119 -5.80 -14.83 7.34
CA TYR A 119 -5.89 -14.98 5.88
C TYR A 119 -6.48 -16.32 5.41
N ALA A 120 -6.30 -17.39 6.18
CA ALA A 120 -6.74 -18.73 5.79
C ALA A 120 -8.25 -18.77 5.53
N PHE A 121 -9.04 -18.03 6.32
CA PHE A 121 -10.49 -17.97 6.18
C PHE A 121 -10.96 -17.19 4.94
N TYR A 122 -10.07 -16.71 4.08
CA TYR A 122 -10.47 -16.12 2.80
C TYR A 122 -10.44 -17.10 1.64
N ASN A 123 -9.98 -18.34 1.83
CA ASN A 123 -9.87 -19.29 0.73
C ASN A 123 -11.23 -19.87 0.34
N VAL A 124 -11.66 -19.61 -0.90
CA VAL A 124 -12.98 -20.00 -1.40
C VAL A 124 -13.17 -21.50 -1.63
N SER A 125 -12.10 -22.29 -1.61
CA SER A 125 -12.20 -23.74 -1.77
C SER A 125 -12.86 -24.43 -0.56
N TRP A 126 -12.94 -23.76 0.58
CA TRP A 126 -13.52 -24.34 1.80
C TRP A 126 -14.36 -23.37 2.63
N PHE A 127 -14.33 -22.06 2.35
CA PHE A 127 -15.12 -21.08 3.08
C PHE A 127 -15.74 -20.03 2.16
N GLU A 128 -16.83 -19.42 2.62
CA GLU A 128 -17.54 -18.36 1.89
C GLU A 128 -17.38 -17.00 2.61
N PRO A 129 -16.17 -16.40 2.60
CA PRO A 129 -15.89 -15.20 3.39
C PRO A 129 -16.74 -14.00 2.97
N TRP A 130 -17.15 -13.94 1.70
CA TRP A 130 -17.91 -12.82 1.14
C TRP A 130 -19.24 -12.58 1.85
N ARG A 131 -19.82 -13.61 2.48
CA ARG A 131 -21.09 -13.52 3.23
C ARG A 131 -21.05 -12.56 4.42
N PHE A 132 -19.86 -12.22 4.91
CA PHE A 132 -19.68 -11.24 5.99
C PHE A 132 -19.48 -9.81 5.50
N PHE A 133 -19.30 -9.64 4.19
CA PHE A 133 -19.11 -8.37 3.54
C PHE A 133 -20.36 -8.01 2.73
N ASN A 134 -20.57 -6.72 2.50
CA ASN A 134 -21.52 -6.28 1.48
C ASN A 134 -20.80 -6.37 0.12
N SER A 135 -20.58 -7.60 -0.36
CA SER A 135 -19.61 -8.01 -1.39
C SER A 135 -19.94 -7.59 -2.83
N ASP A 136 -20.71 -6.53 -3.02
CA ASP A 136 -21.10 -6.09 -4.35
C ASP A 136 -20.24 -4.89 -4.79
N ALA A 137 -19.12 -5.20 -5.43
CA ALA A 137 -18.23 -4.19 -6.03
C ALA A 137 -18.96 -3.31 -7.06
N ALA A 138 -20.03 -3.81 -7.70
CA ALA A 138 -20.81 -3.05 -8.66
C ALA A 138 -21.65 -1.93 -8.01
N ARG A 139 -21.83 -1.95 -6.67
CA ARG A 139 -22.48 -0.85 -5.94
C ARG A 139 -21.60 0.38 -5.80
N VAL A 140 -20.29 0.24 -5.99
CA VAL A 140 -19.35 1.37 -5.90
C VAL A 140 -19.42 2.17 -7.20
N PRO A 141 -19.80 3.47 -7.16
CA PRO A 141 -19.84 4.29 -8.36
C PRO A 141 -18.45 4.37 -9.03
N ALA A 142 -18.40 4.20 -10.35
CA ALA A 142 -17.13 4.20 -11.10
C ALA A 142 -16.27 5.46 -10.86
N GLY A 143 -16.90 6.64 -10.70
CA GLY A 143 -16.19 7.90 -10.40
C GLY A 143 -15.49 7.94 -9.03
N MET A 144 -15.77 6.97 -8.15
CA MET A 144 -15.04 6.81 -6.89
C MET A 144 -13.71 6.07 -7.06
N LEU A 145 -13.45 5.48 -8.22
CA LEU A 145 -12.24 4.71 -8.49
C LEU A 145 -11.43 5.34 -9.62
N LYS A 146 -10.11 5.14 -9.58
CA LYS A 146 -9.23 5.49 -10.70
C LYS A 146 -9.37 4.46 -11.81
N PRO A 147 -9.27 4.87 -13.08
CA PRO A 147 -8.99 3.94 -14.16
C PRO A 147 -7.71 3.16 -13.87
N CYS A 148 -7.68 1.86 -14.16
CA CYS A 148 -6.51 1.02 -13.93
C CYS A 148 -5.26 1.53 -14.66
N ALA A 149 -5.46 2.14 -15.83
CA ALA A 149 -4.42 2.82 -16.61
C ALA A 149 -3.66 3.90 -15.82
N ASP A 150 -4.31 4.51 -14.81
CA ASP A 150 -3.74 5.57 -13.97
C ASP A 150 -3.19 5.04 -12.64
N THR A 151 -3.01 3.71 -12.52
CA THR A 151 -2.61 3.04 -11.29
C THR A 151 -1.44 2.09 -11.54
N ARG A 152 -0.92 1.51 -10.46
CA ARG A 152 0.10 0.44 -10.52
C ARG A 152 -0.37 -0.82 -11.25
N MET A 153 -1.67 -0.98 -11.50
CA MET A 153 -2.19 -2.09 -12.32
C MET A 153 -1.75 -1.99 -13.79
N ALA A 154 -1.38 -0.80 -14.25
CA ALA A 154 -0.84 -0.57 -15.59
C ALA A 154 0.70 -0.42 -15.60
N SER A 155 1.39 -0.79 -14.51
CA SER A 155 2.84 -0.70 -14.39
C SER A 155 3.47 -2.06 -14.64
N VAL A 156 4.18 -2.23 -15.76
CA VAL A 156 4.89 -3.49 -16.09
C VAL A 156 5.87 -3.91 -14.98
N PRO A 157 6.68 -3.01 -14.38
CA PRO A 157 7.54 -3.40 -13.26
C PRO A 157 6.75 -3.91 -12.05
N ASP A 158 5.63 -3.25 -11.69
CA ASP A 158 4.84 -3.65 -10.53
C ASP A 158 4.08 -4.97 -10.79
N MET A 159 3.53 -5.16 -11.98
CA MET A 159 2.81 -6.37 -12.36
C MET A 159 3.75 -7.54 -12.64
N GLY A 160 4.97 -7.29 -13.10
CA GLY A 160 6.02 -8.30 -13.22
C GLY A 160 6.37 -8.97 -11.89
N LEU A 161 6.20 -8.27 -10.75
CA LEU A 161 6.33 -8.87 -9.43
C LEU A 161 5.24 -9.91 -9.13
N VAL A 162 4.11 -9.86 -9.83
CA VAL A 162 3.00 -10.80 -9.68
C VAL A 162 3.08 -11.89 -10.74
N THR A 163 3.14 -11.50 -12.01
CA THR A 163 3.13 -12.43 -13.16
C THR A 163 4.40 -13.26 -13.27
N GLY A 164 5.50 -12.83 -12.65
CA GLY A 164 6.71 -13.66 -12.53
C GLY A 164 6.55 -14.91 -11.65
N PHE A 165 5.52 -14.95 -10.80
CA PHE A 165 5.22 -16.08 -9.91
C PHE A 165 3.90 -16.80 -10.25
N PHE A 166 2.97 -16.11 -10.92
CA PHE A 166 1.65 -16.63 -11.23
C PHE A 166 1.34 -16.48 -12.72
N ASP A 167 1.00 -17.59 -13.37
CA ASP A 167 0.54 -17.61 -14.77
C ASP A 167 -1.00 -17.64 -14.82
N GLU A 168 -1.60 -16.45 -14.82
CA GLU A 168 -3.06 -16.27 -14.72
C GLU A 168 -3.59 -15.40 -15.86
N PRO A 169 -3.80 -15.97 -17.06
CA PRO A 169 -4.25 -15.21 -18.24
C PRO A 169 -5.68 -14.66 -18.11
N SER A 170 -6.43 -15.17 -17.14
CA SER A 170 -7.74 -14.63 -16.78
C SER A 170 -7.64 -13.25 -16.09
N ALA A 171 -6.53 -13.01 -15.37
CA ALA A 171 -6.32 -11.85 -14.51
C ALA A 171 -5.25 -10.87 -15.02
N PHE A 172 -4.43 -11.28 -15.99
CA PHE A 172 -3.35 -10.46 -16.56
C PHE A 172 -3.30 -10.57 -18.08
N GLU A 173 -2.84 -9.50 -18.73
CA GLU A 173 -2.71 -9.40 -20.19
C GLU A 173 -1.52 -8.51 -20.53
N ASP A 174 -0.60 -8.98 -21.37
CA ASP A 174 0.61 -8.26 -21.82
C ASP A 174 1.47 -7.65 -20.69
N GLY A 175 1.52 -8.32 -19.53
CA GLY A 175 2.27 -7.83 -18.37
C GLY A 175 1.54 -6.75 -17.57
N PHE A 176 0.25 -6.53 -17.82
CA PHE A 176 -0.63 -5.62 -17.07
C PHE A 176 -1.75 -6.38 -16.35
N ALA A 177 -2.37 -5.76 -15.35
CA ALA A 177 -3.57 -6.32 -14.74
C ALA A 177 -4.77 -6.16 -15.68
N LYS A 178 -5.56 -7.24 -15.83
CA LYS A 178 -6.77 -7.21 -16.64
C LYS A 178 -7.93 -6.66 -15.84
N CYS A 179 -8.26 -5.38 -16.07
CA CYS A 179 -9.33 -4.71 -15.34
C CYS A 179 -10.68 -4.76 -16.06
N GLN A 180 -11.70 -5.24 -15.36
CA GLN A 180 -13.08 -5.22 -15.84
C GLN A 180 -13.71 -3.85 -15.58
N GLY A 181 -14.45 -3.33 -16.57
CA GLY A 181 -15.00 -1.97 -16.51
C GLY A 181 -13.94 -0.86 -16.33
N GLY A 182 -12.68 -1.17 -16.64
CA GLY A 182 -11.54 -0.26 -16.58
C GLY A 182 -11.09 0.19 -15.18
N THR A 183 -11.72 -0.27 -14.09
CA THR A 183 -11.47 0.24 -12.72
C THR A 183 -11.22 -0.84 -11.68
N TRP A 184 -11.75 -2.05 -11.90
CA TRP A 184 -11.64 -3.16 -10.98
C TRP A 184 -10.75 -4.25 -11.55
N TRP A 185 -9.80 -4.73 -10.75
CA TRP A 185 -9.19 -6.03 -10.98
C TRP A 185 -9.90 -7.08 -10.14
N PHE A 186 -10.30 -8.19 -10.76
CA PHE A 186 -10.98 -9.29 -10.08
C PHE A 186 -10.04 -10.48 -9.96
N ALA A 187 -9.96 -11.07 -8.77
CA ALA A 187 -9.20 -12.28 -8.55
C ALA A 187 -9.88 -13.47 -9.26
N PRO A 188 -9.11 -14.43 -9.81
CA PRO A 188 -9.65 -15.64 -10.44
C PRO A 188 -10.68 -16.37 -9.56
N ALA A 189 -10.47 -16.38 -8.25
CA ALA A 189 -11.33 -17.02 -7.24
C ALA A 189 -12.81 -16.59 -7.27
N CYS A 190 -13.12 -15.40 -7.82
CA CYS A 190 -14.49 -14.89 -7.90
C CYS A 190 -14.82 -14.31 -9.29
N MET A 191 -14.00 -14.57 -10.30
CA MET A 191 -14.17 -14.00 -11.64
C MET A 191 -15.41 -14.54 -12.38
N GLN A 192 -15.87 -15.73 -12.02
CA GLN A 192 -17.10 -16.31 -12.59
C GLN A 192 -18.38 -15.70 -12.00
N ASP A 193 -18.33 -15.22 -10.76
CA ASP A 193 -19.44 -14.57 -10.08
C ASP A 193 -18.92 -13.40 -9.23
N HIS A 194 -18.98 -12.20 -9.81
CA HIS A 194 -18.48 -10.98 -9.19
C HIS A 194 -19.22 -10.61 -7.88
N SER A 195 -20.41 -11.17 -7.61
CA SER A 195 -21.13 -10.94 -6.35
C SER A 195 -20.45 -11.61 -5.14
N THR A 196 -19.57 -12.59 -5.41
CA THR A 196 -18.75 -13.27 -4.39
C THR A 196 -17.43 -12.56 -4.13
N CYS A 197 -17.09 -11.51 -4.89
CA CYS A 197 -15.85 -10.78 -4.69
C CYS A 197 -15.95 -9.79 -3.53
N ILE A 198 -15.05 -9.90 -2.57
CA ILE A 198 -14.88 -8.93 -1.48
C ILE A 198 -14.14 -7.71 -2.03
N PRO A 199 -14.73 -6.51 -1.98
CA PRO A 199 -14.01 -5.29 -2.34
C PRO A 199 -12.80 -5.10 -1.44
N PHE A 200 -11.65 -4.83 -2.05
CA PHE A 200 -10.45 -4.34 -1.40
C PHE A 200 -10.15 -2.93 -1.92
N PHE A 201 -10.20 -1.95 -1.02
CA PHE A 201 -9.97 -0.55 -1.35
C PHE A 201 -8.57 -0.10 -0.98
N THR A 202 -7.90 0.60 -1.90
CA THR A 202 -6.62 1.24 -1.63
C THR A 202 -6.58 2.66 -2.20
N GLY A 203 -5.53 3.43 -1.89
CA GLY A 203 -5.38 4.82 -2.28
C GLY A 203 -4.11 5.09 -3.10
N GLY A 204 -3.84 6.37 -3.33
CA GLY A 204 -2.67 6.83 -4.08
C GLY A 204 -2.69 6.33 -5.52
N SER A 205 -1.58 5.74 -5.97
CA SER A 205 -1.49 5.03 -7.25
C SER A 205 -1.83 3.55 -7.13
N GLY A 206 -2.27 3.07 -5.96
CA GLY A 206 -2.49 1.64 -5.69
C GLY A 206 -1.53 1.10 -4.64
N TRP A 207 -1.63 1.59 -3.40
CA TRP A 207 -0.81 1.07 -2.30
C TRP A 207 -1.07 -0.43 -2.06
N GLN A 208 0.00 -1.20 -1.95
CA GLN A 208 -0.02 -2.66 -1.82
C GLN A 208 -0.76 -3.45 -2.92
N VAL A 209 -1.02 -2.87 -4.10
CA VAL A 209 -1.73 -3.60 -5.18
C VAL A 209 -1.01 -4.90 -5.57
N PRO A 210 0.29 -4.91 -5.92
CA PRO A 210 0.98 -6.15 -6.30
C PRO A 210 0.96 -7.20 -5.18
N GLN A 211 1.23 -6.78 -3.93
CA GLN A 211 1.23 -7.65 -2.76
C GLN A 211 -0.15 -8.25 -2.50
N THR A 212 -1.21 -7.46 -2.68
CA THR A 212 -2.59 -7.91 -2.49
C THR A 212 -3.02 -8.87 -3.59
N MET A 213 -2.62 -8.63 -4.84
CA MET A 213 -2.85 -9.58 -5.94
C MET A 213 -2.12 -10.91 -5.69
N GLN A 214 -0.84 -10.88 -5.32
CA GLN A 214 -0.09 -12.10 -4.97
C GLN A 214 -0.77 -12.88 -3.85
N ARG A 215 -1.21 -12.21 -2.79
CA ARG A 215 -1.95 -12.84 -1.68
C ARG A 215 -3.27 -13.45 -2.15
N ALA A 216 -4.01 -12.74 -3.00
CA ALA A 216 -5.27 -13.23 -3.55
C ALA A 216 -5.08 -14.52 -4.35
N LEU A 217 -4.05 -14.55 -5.21
CA LEU A 217 -3.70 -15.71 -6.02
C LEU A 217 -3.17 -16.86 -5.16
N ALA A 218 -2.21 -16.60 -4.28
CA ALA A 218 -1.58 -17.62 -3.43
C ALA A 218 -2.55 -18.30 -2.46
N HIS A 219 -3.58 -17.59 -2.02
CA HIS A 219 -4.51 -18.06 -0.98
C HIS A 219 -5.95 -18.23 -1.47
N ASN A 220 -6.17 -18.17 -2.79
CA ASN A 220 -7.48 -18.32 -3.41
C ASN A 220 -8.53 -17.39 -2.78
N MET A 221 -8.16 -16.13 -2.56
CA MET A 221 -9.02 -15.12 -1.94
C MET A 221 -9.92 -14.46 -3.00
N PRO A 222 -11.23 -14.29 -2.74
CA PRO A 222 -12.15 -13.71 -3.70
C PRO A 222 -12.12 -12.19 -3.60
N LEU A 223 -11.10 -11.54 -4.16
CA LEU A 223 -10.95 -10.09 -4.07
C LEU A 223 -11.35 -9.37 -5.35
N ALA A 224 -12.00 -8.21 -5.19
CA ALA A 224 -12.09 -7.17 -6.21
C ALA A 224 -11.24 -5.98 -5.75
N ILE A 225 -10.13 -5.68 -6.43
CA ILE A 225 -9.19 -4.62 -6.03
C ILE A 225 -9.53 -3.34 -6.78
N GLY A 226 -9.78 -2.26 -6.04
CA GLY A 226 -10.10 -0.94 -6.57
C GLY A 226 -9.24 0.15 -5.92
N VAL A 227 -8.76 1.09 -6.74
CA VAL A 227 -7.96 2.22 -6.27
C VAL A 227 -8.85 3.46 -6.22
N ALA A 228 -8.96 4.08 -5.05
CA ALA A 228 -9.77 5.27 -4.84
C ALA A 228 -9.30 6.45 -5.70
N SER A 229 -10.26 7.21 -6.24
CA SER A 229 -10.00 8.35 -7.12
C SER A 229 -9.17 9.46 -6.45
N ASN A 230 -9.37 9.66 -5.14
CA ASN A 230 -8.66 10.63 -4.32
C ASN A 230 -8.70 10.25 -2.82
N TRP A 231 -8.06 11.07 -1.98
CA TRP A 231 -7.97 10.86 -0.53
C TRP A 231 -9.33 10.81 0.18
N SER A 232 -10.24 11.74 -0.13
CA SER A 232 -11.57 11.77 0.46
C SER A 232 -12.34 10.49 0.14
N THR A 233 -12.25 10.04 -1.11
CA THR A 233 -12.86 8.79 -1.56
C THR A 233 -12.27 7.59 -0.82
N PHE A 234 -10.93 7.52 -0.69
CA PHE A 234 -10.23 6.46 0.02
C PHE A 234 -10.72 6.29 1.46
N ILE A 235 -10.91 7.39 2.20
CA ILE A 235 -11.44 7.34 3.57
C ILE A 235 -12.91 6.88 3.59
N SER A 236 -13.70 7.29 2.60
CA SER A 236 -15.15 7.03 2.58
C SER A 236 -15.53 5.62 2.14
N LEU A 237 -14.75 5.00 1.25
CA LEU A 237 -15.08 3.71 0.64
C LEU A 237 -15.23 2.61 1.70
N PRO A 238 -14.25 2.40 2.60
CA PRO A 238 -14.37 1.40 3.65
C PRO A 238 -15.52 1.69 4.60
N LYS A 239 -15.93 2.95 4.81
CA LYS A 239 -17.03 3.41 5.69
C LYS A 239 -18.43 3.21 5.09
N ASN A 240 -18.57 3.35 3.78
CA ASN A 240 -19.89 3.36 3.13
C ASN A 240 -20.23 2.06 2.40
N TYR A 241 -19.23 1.37 1.83
CA TYR A 241 -19.46 0.18 1.02
C TYR A 241 -19.06 -1.11 1.73
N GLY A 242 -18.15 -1.04 2.70
CA GLY A 242 -17.64 -2.22 3.41
C GLY A 242 -16.74 -3.06 2.51
N GLY A 243 -16.03 -4.01 3.10
CA GLY A 243 -14.96 -4.74 2.42
C GLY A 243 -13.66 -4.69 3.21
N LEU A 244 -12.61 -5.11 2.54
CA LEU A 244 -11.23 -4.99 2.99
C LEU A 244 -10.66 -3.65 2.52
N PHE A 245 -9.63 -3.17 3.19
CA PHE A 245 -8.97 -1.94 2.80
C PHE A 245 -7.51 -1.91 3.21
N TYR A 246 -6.73 -1.17 2.44
CA TYR A 246 -5.39 -0.79 2.83
C TYR A 246 -5.45 0.20 3.99
N SER A 247 -4.63 0.00 5.02
CA SER A 247 -4.36 1.01 6.03
C SER A 247 -2.95 0.82 6.60
N TRP A 248 -2.55 1.75 7.47
CA TRP A 248 -1.31 1.72 8.20
C TRP A 248 -1.50 2.19 9.64
N GLN A 249 -0.57 1.80 10.49
CA GLN A 249 -0.47 2.23 11.87
C GLN A 249 0.90 2.85 12.13
N PRO A 250 0.97 3.96 12.89
CA PRO A 250 -0.16 4.69 13.44
C PRO A 250 -0.90 5.49 12.35
N SER A 251 -2.23 5.52 12.42
CA SER A 251 -3.05 6.39 11.57
C SER A 251 -4.34 6.79 12.28
N THR A 252 -4.92 7.92 11.85
CA THR A 252 -6.11 8.51 12.48
C THR A 252 -7.35 8.48 11.59
N HIS A 253 -7.20 8.21 10.29
CA HIS A 253 -8.29 8.33 9.30
C HIS A 253 -9.34 7.21 9.39
N ASP A 254 -8.97 6.08 10.00
CA ASP A 254 -9.75 4.86 10.12
C ASP A 254 -10.14 4.53 11.57
N LEU A 255 -9.91 5.43 12.54
CA LEU A 255 -10.23 5.20 13.96
C LEU A 255 -11.70 4.80 14.18
N ASP A 256 -12.63 5.44 13.47
CA ASP A 256 -14.07 5.14 13.56
C ASP A 256 -14.42 3.71 13.14
N LEU A 257 -13.55 3.06 12.36
CA LEU A 257 -13.75 1.70 11.89
C LEU A 257 -13.30 0.65 12.90
N SER A 258 -12.49 1.06 13.89
CA SER A 258 -11.75 0.15 14.78
C SER A 258 -11.13 -0.98 13.95
N PRO A 259 -10.16 -0.71 13.08
CA PRO A 259 -9.71 -1.66 12.07
C PRO A 259 -9.00 -2.86 12.71
N THR A 260 -9.25 -4.06 12.20
CA THR A 260 -8.48 -5.28 12.53
C THR A 260 -7.62 -5.65 11.33
N GLN A 261 -6.33 -5.94 11.53
CA GLN A 261 -5.43 -6.32 10.44
C GLN A 261 -5.63 -7.80 10.07
N VAL A 262 -5.66 -8.10 8.77
CA VAL A 262 -5.54 -9.47 8.27
C VAL A 262 -4.08 -9.90 8.36
N LEU A 263 -3.84 -10.95 9.14
CA LEU A 263 -2.53 -11.53 9.38
C LEU A 263 -2.23 -12.56 8.30
N PHE A 264 -1.05 -12.42 7.71
CA PHE A 264 -0.46 -13.39 6.78
C PHE A 264 0.78 -14.00 7.44
N PRO A 265 1.26 -15.18 7.00
CA PRO A 265 2.47 -15.75 7.52
C PRO A 265 3.69 -14.84 7.26
N ILE A 266 4.64 -14.86 8.18
CA ILE A 266 5.92 -14.15 8.04
C ILE A 266 6.86 -15.09 7.28
N TYR A 267 7.20 -14.75 6.03
CA TYR A 267 8.23 -15.44 5.26
C TYR A 267 9.30 -14.45 4.84
#